data_AF-A0A7Z0NFH1-F1
#
_entry.id   AF-A0A7Z0NFH1-F1
#
_cell.length_a   1.000
_cell.length_b   1.000
_cell.length_c   1.000
_cell.angle_alpha   90.00
_cell.angle_beta   90.00
_cell.angle_gamma   90.00
#
_symmetry.space_group_name_H-M   'P 1'
#
loop_
_entity.id
_entity.type
_entity.pdbx_description
1 polymer ?
#
loop_
_entity_poly.entity_id
_entity_poly.type
_entity_poly.pdbx_seq_one_letter_code
_entity_poly.pdbx_strand_id
1 'polypeptide(L)'
;MNTEQKRALLHCPFCGGEAHFDSDDDGWNWIECGSCRVATNHRTSAMDDCRPLLAEAWNRRAALQSQDREDAERYRWLLEQAWFQEAFDRFDPDDGGSLPRFVSECARIIDRARRVEGEKP
;
A
#
# COMPACT_ATOMS: atom_id res chain seq x y z
N MET A 1 -25.11 28.00 3.53
CA MET A 1 -25.15 26.59 3.95
C MET A 1 -24.08 25.84 3.17
N ASN A 2 -22.91 25.62 3.76
CA ASN A 2 -21.85 24.79 3.18
C ASN A 2 -22.16 23.34 3.59
N THR A 3 -23.08 22.70 2.88
CA THR A 3 -23.37 21.28 3.02
C THR A 3 -22.14 20.50 2.61
N GLU A 4 -21.42 20.04 3.63
CA GLU A 4 -21.04 18.63 3.75
C GLU A 4 -20.77 17.97 2.41
N GLN A 5 -19.54 18.19 1.96
CA GLN A 5 -18.83 17.29 1.10
C GLN A 5 -19.25 15.85 1.46
N LYS A 6 -20.08 15.23 0.61
CA LYS A 6 -20.14 13.78 0.42
C LYS A 6 -18.69 13.32 0.37
N ARG A 7 -18.09 12.96 1.51
CA ARG A 7 -16.74 12.44 1.56
C ARG A 7 -16.85 11.07 0.91
N ALA A 8 -16.52 11.02 -0.38
CA ALA A 8 -16.45 9.78 -1.12
C ALA A 8 -15.62 8.79 -0.29
N LEU A 9 -16.12 7.56 -0.19
CA LEU A 9 -15.37 6.50 0.46
C LEU A 9 -14.13 6.22 -0.38
N LEU A 10 -12.98 6.13 0.27
CA LEU A 10 -11.77 5.66 -0.38
C LEU A 10 -11.90 4.18 -0.72
N HIS A 11 -11.14 3.74 -1.72
CA HIS A 11 -11.04 2.34 -2.10
C HIS A 11 -10.58 1.47 -0.91
N CYS A 12 -10.90 0.19 -0.98
CA CYS A 12 -10.56 -0.77 0.04
C CYS A 12 -9.03 -0.81 0.29
N PRO A 13 -8.58 -0.65 1.55
CA PRO A 13 -7.15 -0.66 1.88
C PRO A 13 -6.44 -1.97 1.52
N PHE A 14 -7.18 -3.06 1.38
CA PHE A 14 -6.62 -4.39 1.18
C PHE A 14 -6.55 -4.75 -0.30
N CYS A 15 -7.69 -4.69 -1.00
CA CYS A 15 -7.81 -5.15 -2.38
C CYS A 15 -7.97 -4.02 -3.40
N GLY A 16 -8.12 -2.76 -2.98
CA GLY A 16 -8.38 -1.63 -3.87
C GLY A 16 -9.80 -1.58 -4.47
N GLY A 17 -10.69 -2.50 -4.10
CA GLY A 17 -12.07 -2.52 -4.56
C GLY A 17 -12.93 -1.36 -4.03
N GLU A 18 -14.08 -1.13 -4.64
CA GLU A 18 -15.04 -0.11 -4.21
C GLU A 18 -15.62 -0.44 -2.83
N ALA A 19 -15.89 0.61 -2.06
CA ALA A 19 -16.47 0.54 -0.73
C ALA A 19 -17.83 1.25 -0.72
N HIS A 20 -18.81 0.65 -0.07
CA HIS A 20 -20.17 1.20 0.03
C HIS A 20 -20.68 1.13 1.46
N PHE A 21 -21.63 2.01 1.76
CA PHE A 21 -22.40 1.93 2.99
C PHE A 21 -23.45 0.84 2.86
N ASP A 22 -23.66 0.12 3.95
CA ASP A 22 -24.72 -0.87 4.09
C ASP A 22 -25.38 -0.76 5.46
N SER A 23 -26.58 -1.30 5.60
CA SER A 23 -27.39 -1.21 6.80
C SER A 23 -28.38 -2.37 6.91
N ASP A 24 -28.79 -2.71 8.12
CA ASP A 24 -29.85 -3.69 8.38
C ASP A 24 -31.14 -3.03 8.90
N ASP A 25 -32.17 -3.87 9.07
CA ASP A 25 -33.50 -3.44 9.54
C ASP A 25 -33.50 -3.05 11.04
N ASP A 26 -32.47 -3.45 11.79
CA ASP A 26 -32.27 -3.11 13.20
C ASP A 26 -31.59 -1.73 13.38
N GLY A 27 -31.27 -1.06 12.26
CA GLY A 27 -30.65 0.27 12.25
C GLY A 27 -29.14 0.24 12.48
N TRP A 28 -28.49 -0.91 12.30
CA TRP A 28 -27.04 -0.98 12.20
C TRP A 28 -26.59 -0.48 10.83
N ASN A 29 -25.46 0.22 10.82
CA ASN A 29 -24.82 0.79 9.66
C ASN A 29 -23.35 0.37 9.68
N TRP A 30 -22.81 0.03 8.51
CA TRP A 30 -21.40 -0.26 8.33
C TRP A 30 -20.94 0.17 6.92
N ILE A 31 -19.64 0.11 6.69
CA ILE A 31 -19.06 0.21 5.35
C ILE A 31 -18.41 -1.13 5.05
N GLU A 32 -18.66 -1.68 3.87
CA GLU A 32 -18.03 -2.89 3.39
C GLU A 32 -17.41 -2.70 2.01
N CYS A 33 -16.42 -3.54 1.69
CA CYS A 33 -15.89 -3.65 0.34
C CYS A 33 -16.71 -4.66 -0.47
N GLY A 34 -17.20 -4.25 -1.64
CA GLY A 34 -17.95 -5.14 -2.54
C GLY A 34 -17.14 -6.31 -3.11
N SER A 35 -15.81 -6.23 -3.10
CA SER A 35 -14.92 -7.27 -3.62
C SER A 35 -14.46 -8.27 -2.55
N CYS A 36 -13.71 -7.80 -1.53
CA CYS A 36 -13.14 -8.70 -0.52
C CYS A 36 -13.95 -8.80 0.79
N ARG A 37 -15.10 -8.11 0.88
CA ARG A 37 -16.02 -8.15 2.02
C ARG A 37 -15.46 -7.71 3.37
N VAL A 38 -14.29 -7.09 3.41
CA VAL A 38 -13.81 -6.42 4.63
C VAL A 38 -14.78 -5.29 4.99
N ALA A 39 -15.12 -5.20 6.27
CA ALA A 39 -16.10 -4.24 6.76
C ALA A 39 -15.56 -3.43 7.96
N THR A 40 -16.22 -2.32 8.27
CA THR A 40 -16.08 -1.66 9.57
C THR A 40 -16.82 -2.42 10.66
N ASN A 41 -16.63 -2.02 11.92
CA ASN A 41 -17.59 -2.35 12.97
C ASN A 41 -18.97 -1.77 12.62
N HIS A 42 -20.01 -2.46 13.07
CA HIS A 42 -21.39 -2.00 12.95
C HIS A 42 -21.64 -0.89 13.98
N ARG A 43 -22.37 0.16 13.57
CA ARG A 43 -22.78 1.26 14.45
C ARG A 43 -24.24 1.60 14.21
N THR A 44 -24.93 2.02 15.26
CA THR A 44 -26.28 2.57 15.15
C THR A 44 -26.27 4.06 15.48
N SER A 45 -27.16 4.81 14.86
CA SER A 45 -27.33 6.25 15.09
C SER A 45 -28.10 6.47 16.39
N ALA A 46 -27.39 6.55 17.51
CA ALA A 46 -27.98 6.87 18.81
C ALA A 46 -28.14 8.39 18.95
N MET A 47 -29.26 8.93 18.45
CA MET A 47 -29.58 10.36 18.30
C MET A 47 -28.87 11.05 17.13
N ASP A 48 -27.55 10.89 16.98
CA ASP A 48 -26.77 11.47 15.88
C ASP A 48 -26.48 10.44 14.77
N ASP A 49 -26.40 10.90 13.51
CA ASP A 49 -26.04 10.04 12.37
C ASP A 49 -24.60 9.50 12.53
N CYS A 50 -24.46 8.17 12.57
CA CYS A 50 -23.17 7.52 12.72
C CYS A 50 -22.38 7.36 11.40
N ARG A 51 -23.00 7.59 10.24
CA ARG A 51 -22.36 7.40 8.92
C ARG A 51 -21.11 8.26 8.70
N PRO A 52 -21.04 9.53 9.12
CA PRO A 52 -19.82 10.33 9.04
C PRO A 52 -18.64 9.72 9.81
N LEU A 53 -18.89 9.16 10.99
CA LEU A 53 -17.87 8.50 11.81
C LEU A 53 -17.36 7.21 11.16
N LEU A 54 -18.26 6.45 10.54
CA LEU A 54 -17.92 5.27 9.77
C LEU A 54 -17.03 5.64 8.56
N ALA A 55 -17.40 6.67 7.80
CA ALA A 55 -16.61 7.15 6.66
C ALA A 55 -15.23 7.64 7.10
N GLU A 56 -15.15 8.38 8.20
CA GLU A 56 -13.87 8.84 8.74
C GLU A 56 -12.97 7.67 9.13
N ALA A 57 -13.51 6.68 9.85
CA ALA A 57 -12.75 5.49 10.25
C ALA A 57 -12.27 4.67 9.04
N TRP A 58 -13.14 4.46 8.04
CA TRP A 58 -12.78 3.78 6.81
C TRP A 58 -11.68 4.52 6.05
N ASN A 59 -11.88 5.82 5.79
CA ASN A 59 -10.97 6.63 5.01
C ASN A 59 -9.62 6.82 5.71
N ARG A 60 -9.59 6.92 7.03
CA ARG A 60 -8.34 6.95 7.81
C ARG A 60 -7.54 5.66 7.61
N ARG A 61 -8.20 4.50 7.66
CA ARG A 61 -7.56 3.21 7.43
C ARG A 61 -7.06 3.06 5.99
N ALA A 62 -7.86 3.47 5.01
CA ALA A 62 -7.48 3.45 3.60
C ALA A 62 -6.27 4.35 3.33
N ALA A 63 -6.25 5.56 3.89
CA ALA A 63 -5.14 6.50 3.72
C ALA A 63 -3.83 5.99 4.33
N LEU A 64 -3.86 5.41 5.53
CA LEU A 64 -2.66 4.82 6.15
C LEU A 64 -2.09 3.70 5.28
N GLN A 65 -2.94 2.86 4.69
CA GLN A 65 -2.47 1.77 3.85
C GLN A 65 -1.82 2.28 2.55
N SER A 66 -2.41 3.30 1.92
CA SER A 66 -1.79 3.97 0.76
C SER A 66 -0.42 4.54 1.11
N GLN A 67 -0.30 5.21 2.26
CA GLN A 67 0.97 5.76 2.73
C GLN A 67 2.01 4.65 2.95
N ASP A 68 1.64 3.55 3.62
CA ASP A 68 2.55 2.42 3.84
C ASP A 68 3.07 1.83 2.52
N ARG A 69 2.24 1.79 1.47
CA ARG A 69 2.68 1.34 0.13
C ARG A 69 3.66 2.31 -0.50
N GLU A 70 3.37 3.61 -0.49
CA GLU A 70 4.26 4.64 -1.04
C GLU A 70 5.62 4.65 -0.31
N ASP A 71 5.60 4.55 1.02
CA ASP A 71 6.81 4.47 1.84
C ASP A 71 7.60 3.19 1.54
N ALA A 72 6.93 2.03 1.38
CA ALA A 72 7.60 0.78 1.01
C ALA A 72 8.28 0.87 -0.37
N GLU A 73 7.65 1.51 -1.36
CA GLU A 73 8.25 1.72 -2.68
C GLU A 73 9.46 2.67 -2.61
N ARG A 74 9.35 3.74 -1.83
CA ARG A 74 10.45 4.67 -1.57
C ARG A 74 11.62 3.97 -0.88
N TYR A 75 11.37 3.18 0.16
CA TYR A 75 12.40 2.42 0.87
C TYR A 75 13.05 1.38 -0.02
N ARG A 76 12.28 0.68 -0.85
CA ARG A 76 12.83 -0.26 -1.84
C ARG A 76 13.79 0.44 -2.78
N TRP A 77 13.42 1.59 -3.34
CA TRP A 77 14.30 2.37 -4.21
C TRP A 77 15.57 2.83 -3.49
N LEU A 78 15.44 3.35 -2.25
CA LEU A 78 16.60 3.78 -1.46
C LEU A 78 17.56 2.61 -1.16
N LEU A 79 17.02 1.43 -0.83
CA LEU A 79 17.82 0.24 -0.56
C LEU A 79 18.53 -0.27 -1.83
N GLU A 80 17.86 -0.23 -2.99
CA GLU A 80 18.49 -0.56 -4.27
C GLU A 80 19.65 0.40 -4.57
N GLN A 81 19.46 1.72 -4.42
CA GLN A 81 20.52 2.71 -4.63
C GLN A 81 21.69 2.54 -3.66
N ALA A 82 21.42 2.30 -2.38
CA ALA A 82 22.46 2.08 -1.38
C ALA A 82 23.28 0.82 -1.69
N TRP A 83 22.62 -0.27 -2.10
CA TRP A 83 23.30 -1.48 -2.53
C TRP A 83 24.15 -1.26 -3.78
N PHE A 84 23.66 -0.47 -4.75
CA PHE A 84 24.46 -0.08 -5.93
C PHE A 84 25.69 0.75 -5.56
N GLN A 85 25.57 1.70 -4.63
CA GLN A 85 26.70 2.51 -4.17
C GLN A 85 27.73 1.65 -3.43
N GLU A 86 27.31 0.79 -2.50
CA GLU A 86 28.21 -0.11 -1.79
C GLU A 86 28.93 -1.09 -2.74
N ALA A 87 28.20 -1.62 -3.72
CA ALA A 87 28.79 -2.49 -4.74
C ALA A 87 29.77 -1.72 -5.66
N PHE A 88 29.50 -0.45 -5.98
CA PHE A 88 30.39 0.41 -6.76
C PHE A 88 31.65 0.77 -5.96
N ASP A 89 31.51 1.14 -4.68
CA ASP A 89 32.65 1.46 -3.80
C ASP A 89 33.54 0.23 -3.54
N ARG A 90 32.96 -0.97 -3.52
CA ARG A 90 33.71 -2.23 -3.38
C ARG A 90 34.37 -2.68 -4.69
N PHE A 91 33.77 -2.37 -5.83
CA PHE A 91 34.38 -2.52 -7.14
C PHE A 91 35.10 -1.22 -7.49
N ASP A 92 36.21 -0.92 -6.82
CA ASP A 92 37.15 0.11 -7.27
C ASP A 92 37.77 -0.37 -8.58
N PRO A 93 37.31 0.09 -9.76
CA PRO A 93 37.84 -0.38 -11.02
C PRO A 93 39.04 0.52 -11.33
N ASP A 94 40.21 0.09 -10.89
CA ASP A 94 41.51 0.73 -11.17
C ASP A 94 41.74 0.97 -12.69
N ASP A 95 40.91 0.35 -13.55
CA ASP A 95 41.02 0.37 -15.00
C ASP A 95 39.83 1.06 -15.69
N GLY A 96 39.32 2.19 -15.20
CA GLY A 96 38.47 3.14 -15.98
C GLY A 96 37.32 2.51 -16.81
N GLY A 97 36.75 1.40 -16.33
CA GLY A 97 36.15 0.37 -17.18
C GLY A 97 34.68 0.12 -16.94
N SER A 98 33.85 1.04 -17.43
CA SER A 98 32.48 0.80 -17.91
C SER A 98 31.44 0.28 -16.88
N LEU A 99 30.82 1.22 -16.17
CA LEU A 99 29.47 1.15 -15.55
C LEU A 99 28.50 0.14 -16.22
N PRO A 100 28.38 0.07 -17.57
CA PRO A 100 27.54 -0.93 -18.24
C PRO A 100 27.80 -2.40 -17.87
N ARG A 101 29.06 -2.79 -17.61
CA ARG A 101 29.42 -4.17 -17.27
C ARG A 101 29.03 -4.51 -15.84
N PHE A 102 29.25 -3.57 -14.92
CA PHE A 102 28.83 -3.66 -13.53
C PHE A 102 27.30 -3.75 -13.41
N VAL A 103 26.57 -2.87 -14.09
CA VAL A 103 25.09 -2.89 -14.11
C VAL A 103 24.54 -4.22 -14.65
N SER A 104 25.13 -4.75 -15.72
CA SER A 104 24.75 -6.05 -16.29
C SER A 104 24.99 -7.21 -15.31
N GLU A 105 26.08 -7.17 -14.55
CA GLU A 105 26.41 -8.23 -13.60
C GLU A 105 25.57 -8.15 -12.31
N CYS A 106 25.29 -6.95 -11.80
CA CYS A 106 24.34 -6.74 -10.72
C CYS A 106 22.94 -7.25 -11.08
N ALA A 107 22.45 -6.98 -12.30
CA ALA A 107 21.17 -7.48 -12.77
C ALA A 107 21.12 -9.02 -12.75
N ARG A 108 22.21 -9.70 -13.12
CA ARG A 108 22.31 -11.18 -13.06
C ARG A 108 22.28 -11.72 -11.64
N ILE A 109 22.93 -11.06 -10.69
CA ILE A 109 22.95 -11.47 -9.28
C ILE A 109 21.54 -11.35 -8.68
N ILE A 110 20.85 -10.24 -8.95
CA ILE A 110 19.46 -10.02 -8.51
C ILE A 110 18.53 -11.09 -9.10
N ASP A 111 18.66 -11.38 -10.39
CA ASP A 111 17.83 -12.37 -11.07
C ASP A 111 18.07 -13.80 -10.54
N ARG A 112 19.30 -14.10 -10.13
CA ARG A 112 19.65 -15.36 -9.46
C ARG A 112 19.08 -15.44 -8.05
N ALA A 113 19.17 -14.38 -7.26
CA ALA A 113 18.63 -14.34 -5.89
C ALA A 113 17.11 -14.59 -5.89
N ARG A 114 16.38 -13.99 -6.83
CA ARG A 114 14.93 -14.19 -7.00
C ARG A 114 14.54 -15.64 -7.32
N ARG A 115 15.38 -16.37 -8.08
CA ARG A 115 15.14 -17.80 -8.39
C ARG A 115 15.32 -18.69 -7.17
N VAL A 116 16.32 -18.38 -6.32
CA VAL A 116 16.58 -19.13 -5.08
C VAL A 116 15.47 -18.92 -4.05
N GLU A 117 14.87 -17.73 -3.98
CA GLU A 117 13.70 -17.49 -3.11
C GLU A 117 12.41 -18.19 -3.58
N GLY A 118 12.26 -18.41 -4.90
CA GLY A 118 11.14 -19.15 -5.48
C GLY A 118 11.23 -20.68 -5.35
N GLU A 119 12.39 -21.22 -4.97
CA GLU A 119 12.64 -22.66 -4.75
C GLU A 119 12.64 -23.06 -3.26
N LYS A 120 12.24 -22.15 -2.37
CA LYS A 120 12.13 -22.48 -0.95
C LYS A 120 10.93 -23.42 -0.74
N PRO A 121 11.11 -24.63 -0.16
CA PRO A 121 10.05 -25.61 0.02
C PRO A 121 8.96 -25.16 0.99
#